data_AF-A0A0G1C2X8-F1
#
_entry.id   AF-A0A0G1C2X8-F1
#
_cell.length_a   1.000
_cell.length_b   1.000
_cell.length_c   1.000
_cell.angle_alpha   90.00
_cell.angle_beta   90.00
_cell.angle_gamma   90.00
#
_symmetry.space_group_name_H-M   'P 1'
#
loop_
_entity.id
_entity.type
_entity.pdbx_description
1 polymer ?
#
loop_
_entity_poly.entity_id
_entity_poly.type
_entity_poly.pdbx_seq_one_letter_code
_entity_poly.pdbx_strand_id
1 'polypeptide(L)'
;MKIEFNDSGEEEMEKYASIAGLEDLKDFLNNALTLMVWTIQQIQQGRKIAAIDDTEHKAYELDMDFFGNIKKADQSAVSDNPQCQKFTN
;
A
#
# COMPACT_ATOMS: atom_id res chain seq x y z
N MET A 1 10.72 -12.26 -16.25
CA MET A 1 9.72 -11.17 -16.40
C MET A 1 10.53 -9.90 -16.52
N LYS A 2 10.46 -9.22 -17.67
CA LYS A 2 11.10 -7.91 -17.89
C LYS A 2 10.03 -6.87 -17.62
N ILE A 3 10.26 -5.99 -16.66
CA ILE A 3 9.34 -4.87 -16.39
C ILE A 3 9.77 -3.75 -17.34
N GLU A 4 8.90 -3.37 -18.26
CA GLU A 4 9.13 -2.25 -19.16
C GLU A 4 8.31 -1.07 -18.63
N PHE A 5 9.01 0.00 -18.27
CA PHE A 5 8.41 1.28 -17.94
C PHE A 5 8.49 2.17 -19.18
N ASN A 6 7.50 3.02 -19.38
CA ASN A 6 7.69 4.15 -20.29
C ASN A 6 8.66 5.15 -19.65
N ASP A 7 9.36 5.95 -20.45
CA ASP A 7 10.36 6.91 -19.96
C ASP A 7 9.81 7.80 -18.84
N SER A 8 8.52 8.18 -18.92
CA SER A 8 7.84 8.95 -17.88
C SER A 8 7.69 8.23 -16.54
N GLY A 9 7.52 6.91 -16.56
CA GLY A 9 7.35 6.10 -15.34
C GLY A 9 8.66 5.90 -14.60
N GLU A 10 9.78 5.76 -15.33
CA GLU A 10 11.11 5.65 -14.73
C GLU A 10 11.53 6.96 -14.05
N GLU A 11 11.38 8.10 -14.73
CA GLU A 11 11.66 9.42 -14.16
C GLU A 11 10.83 9.70 -12.91
N GLU A 12 9.55 9.31 -12.91
CA GLU A 12 8.67 9.50 -11.77
C GLU A 12 9.09 8.62 -10.57
N MET A 13 9.51 7.38 -10.83
CA MET A 13 10.02 6.50 -9.78
C MET A 13 11.35 6.98 -9.20
N GLU A 14 12.29 7.45 -10.03
CA GLU A 14 13.55 8.03 -9.56
C GLU A 14 13.30 9.27 -8.68
N LYS A 15 12.36 10.13 -9.09
CA LYS A 15 11.94 11.29 -8.30
C LYS A 15 11.43 10.88 -6.92
N TYR A 16 10.52 9.91 -6.85
CA TYR A 16 9.97 9.49 -5.55
C TYR A 16 10.95 8.67 -4.72
N ALA A 17 11.85 7.91 -5.34
CA ALA A 17 12.96 7.25 -4.65
C ALA A 17 13.86 8.29 -3.96
N SER A 18 14.22 9.36 -4.67
CA SER A 18 14.99 10.47 -4.09
C SER A 18 14.27 11.16 -2.93
N ILE A 19 12.96 11.43 -3.06
CA ILE A 19 12.14 12.01 -1.97
C ILE A 19 12.11 11.09 -0.74
N ALA A 20 12.04 9.78 -0.96
CA ALA A 20 12.03 8.76 0.10
C ALA A 20 13.43 8.48 0.69
N GLY A 21 14.49 9.13 0.18
CA GLY A 21 15.86 8.91 0.62
C GLY A 21 16.42 7.54 0.23
N LEU A 22 15.93 6.95 -0.85
CA LEU A 22 16.38 5.66 -1.36
C LEU A 22 17.51 5.83 -2.37
N GLU A 23 18.51 4.96 -2.30
CA GLU A 23 19.72 5.06 -3.12
C GLU A 23 19.54 4.48 -4.52
N ASP A 24 18.62 3.53 -4.69
CA ASP A 24 18.36 2.91 -5.98
C ASP A 24 16.86 2.60 -6.24
N LEU A 25 16.55 2.42 -7.52
CA LEU A 25 15.19 2.05 -7.98
C LEU A 25 14.76 0.68 -7.44
N LYS A 26 15.71 -0.21 -7.15
CA LYS A 26 15.43 -1.54 -6.63
C LYS A 26 14.83 -1.46 -5.22
N ASP A 27 15.37 -0.60 -4.37
CA ASP A 27 14.86 -0.37 -3.03
C ASP A 27 13.49 0.30 -3.08
N PHE A 28 13.26 1.22 -4.01
CA PHE A 28 11.93 1.77 -4.25
C PHE A 28 10.91 0.67 -4.59
N LEU A 29 11.25 -0.21 -5.53
CA LEU A 29 10.38 -1.33 -5.93
C LEU A 29 10.13 -2.33 -4.79
N ASN A 30 11.13 -2.63 -3.96
CA ASN A 30 10.97 -3.50 -2.79
C ASN A 30 10.00 -2.90 -1.76
N ASN A 31 10.10 -1.60 -1.51
CA ASN A 31 9.19 -0.90 -0.60
C ASN A 31 7.77 -0.84 -1.18
N ALA A 32 7.63 -0.53 -2.48
CA ALA A 32 6.34 -0.54 -3.17
C ALA A 32 5.68 -1.92 -3.13
N LEU A 33 6.46 -3.00 -3.32
CA LEU A 33 5.95 -4.37 -3.23
C LEU A 33 5.44 -4.69 -1.83
N THR A 34 6.17 -4.30 -0.78
CA THR A 34 5.76 -4.47 0.62
C THR A 34 4.42 -3.77 0.88
N LEU A 35 4.29 -2.51 0.45
CA LEU A 35 3.05 -1.73 0.59
C LEU A 35 1.89 -2.38 -0.16
N MET A 36 2.14 -2.90 -1.36
CA MET A 36 1.13 -3.56 -2.18
C MET A 36 0.64 -4.86 -1.53
N VAL A 37 1.56 -5.69 -1.01
CA VAL A 37 1.21 -6.92 -0.28
C VAL A 37 0.36 -6.61 0.94
N TRP A 38 0.76 -5.62 1.74
CA TRP A 38 -0.02 -5.19 2.89
C TRP A 38 -1.41 -4.68 2.50
N THR A 39 -1.50 -3.89 1.43
CA THR A 39 -2.77 -3.36 0.90
C THR A 39 -3.73 -4.48 0.52
N ILE A 40 -3.24 -5.50 -0.19
CA ILE A 40 -4.04 -6.68 -0.55
C ILE A 40 -4.58 -7.37 0.71
N GLN A 41 -3.73 -7.56 1.73
CA GLN A 41 -4.16 -8.19 2.98
C GLN A 41 -5.24 -7.39 3.71
N GLN A 42 -5.16 -6.05 3.72
CA GLN A 42 -6.20 -5.21 4.32
C GLN A 42 -7.53 -5.36 3.59
N ILE A 43 -7.51 -5.37 2.26
CA ILE A 43 -8.71 -5.51 1.43
C ILE A 43 -9.32 -6.92 1.58
N GLN A 44 -8.49 -7.96 1.66
CA GLN A 44 -8.93 -9.32 1.96
C GLN A 44 -9.65 -9.41 3.32
N GLN A 45 -9.22 -8.61 4.30
CA GLN A 45 -9.89 -8.49 5.60
C GLN A 45 -11.15 -7.61 5.57
N GLY A 46 -11.52 -7.07 4.40
CA GLY A 46 -12.68 -6.21 4.23
C GLY A 46 -12.46 -4.75 4.61
N ARG A 47 -11.21 -4.31 4.77
CA ARG A 47 -10.85 -2.91 5.08
C ARG A 47 -10.68 -2.11 3.79
N LYS A 48 -10.77 -0.79 3.92
CA LYS A 48 -10.48 0.21 2.87
C LYS A 48 -9.14 0.86 3.13
N ILE A 49 -8.47 1.32 2.07
CA ILE A 49 -7.24 2.13 2.18
C ILE A 49 -7.62 3.60 2.03
N ALA A 50 -7.13 4.45 2.92
CA ALA A 50 -7.40 5.89 2.87
C ALA A 50 -6.20 6.69 3.38
N ALA A 51 -6.00 7.88 2.82
CA ALA A 51 -5.17 8.90 3.42
C ALA A 51 -5.98 9.68 4.46
N ILE A 52 -5.38 9.91 5.62
CA ILE A 52 -6.01 10.68 6.72
C ILE A 52 -5.30 12.03 6.79
N ASP A 53 -6.09 13.10 6.74
CA ASP A 53 -5.64 14.47 6.97
C ASP A 53 -6.16 14.92 8.34
N ASP A 54 -5.26 14.88 9.33
CA ASP A 54 -5.58 15.27 10.71
C ASP A 54 -5.82 16.78 10.85
N THR A 55 -5.21 17.59 9.98
CA THR A 55 -5.40 19.04 9.97
C THR A 55 -6.82 19.42 9.56
N GLU A 56 -7.34 18.81 8.50
CA GLU A 56 -8.69 19.08 8.00
C GLU A 56 -9.76 18.13 8.55
N HIS A 57 -9.37 17.13 9.34
CA HIS A 57 -10.23 16.03 9.81
C HIS A 57 -10.96 15.32 8.65
N LYS A 58 -10.26 15.12 7.54
CA LYS A 58 -10.78 14.47 6.34
C LYS A 58 -10.09 13.14 6.09
N ALA A 59 -10.80 12.24 5.43
CA ALA A 59 -10.24 11.00 4.91
C ALA A 59 -10.50 10.92 3.41
N TYR A 60 -9.48 10.54 2.66
CA TYR A 60 -9.53 10.35 1.21
C TYR A 60 -9.32 8.86 0.92
N GLU A 61 -10.41 8.17 0.57
CA GLU A 61 -10.34 6.76 0.20
C GLU A 61 -9.60 6.61 -1.13
N LEU A 62 -8.65 5.67 -1.17
CA LEU A 62 -7.95 5.31 -2.38
C LEU A 62 -8.85 4.41 -3.23
N ASP A 63 -9.17 4.85 -4.44
CA ASP A 63 -9.93 4.07 -5.42
C ASP A 63 -9.01 3.58 -6.53
N MET A 64 -9.01 2.26 -6.75
CA MET A 64 -8.19 1.60 -7.76
C MET A 64 -8.94 0.40 -8.32
N ASP A 65 -9.00 0.29 -9.66
CA ASP A 65 -9.76 -0.76 -10.35
C ASP A 65 -9.42 -2.18 -9.89
N PHE A 66 -8.15 -2.45 -9.57
CA PHE A 66 -7.72 -3.79 -9.19
C PHE A 66 -8.23 -4.25 -7.83
N PHE A 67 -8.66 -3.32 -6.95
CA PHE A 67 -9.24 -3.68 -5.65
C PHE A 67 -10.50 -4.54 -5.81
N GLY A 68 -11.28 -4.33 -6.88
CA GLY A 68 -12.45 -5.14 -7.21
C GLY A 68 -12.13 -6.62 -7.51
N ASN A 69 -10.87 -6.93 -7.84
CA ASN A 69 -10.44 -8.30 -8.14
C ASN A 69 -10.01 -9.08 -6.87
N ILE A 70 -9.88 -8.41 -5.73
CA ILE A 70 -9.41 -9.02 -4.49
C ILE A 70 -10.59 -9.67 -3.75
N LYS A 71 -10.56 -11.01 -3.62
CA LYS A 71 -11.57 -11.76 -2.87
C LYS A 71 -11.41 -11.54 -1.37
N LYS A 72 -12.50 -11.23 -0.68
CA LYS A 72 -12.53 -11.18 0.80
C LYS A 72 -12.28 -12.58 1.36
N ALA A 73 -11.48 -12.67 2.41
CA ALA A 73 -11.33 -13.90 3.18
C ALA A 73 -12.63 -14.19 3.93
N ASP A 74 -13.09 -15.44 3.91
CA ASP A 74 -14.23 -15.86 4.72
C ASP A 74 -13.90 -15.68 6.21
N GLN A 75 -14.66 -14.80 6.88
CA GLN A 75 -14.42 -14.44 8.29
C GLN A 75 -14.95 -15.51 9.28
N SER A 76 -15.19 -16.75 8.85
CA SER A 76 -15.74 -17.82 9.69
C SER A 76 -14.69 -18.54 10.57
N ALA A 77 -13.43 -18.09 10.62
CA ALA A 77 -12.40 -18.78 11.40
C ALA A 77 -11.24 -17.92 11.94
N VAL A 78 -11.47 -16.72 12.51
CA VAL A 78 -10.49 -16.13 13.47
C VAL A 78 -11.22 -15.24 14.49
N SER A 79 -11.82 -15.84 15.52
CA SER A 79 -11.99 -15.14 16.79
C SER A 79 -10.65 -15.17 17.54
N ASP A 80 -10.31 -14.03 18.16
CA ASP A 80 -9.25 -13.82 19.15
C ASP A 80 -7.80 -13.73 18.67
N ASN A 81 -7.39 -12.51 18.26
CA ASN A 81 -6.04 -12.04 18.60
C ASN A 81 -5.94 -10.49 18.72
N PRO A 82 -5.79 -9.91 19.94
CA PRO A 82 -5.78 -8.46 20.19
C PRO A 82 -4.40 -7.78 19.97
N GLN A 83 -3.66 -8.15 18.93
CA GLN A 83 -2.26 -7.73 18.73
C GLN A 83 -2.04 -6.63 17.67
N CYS A 84 -3.04 -5.82 17.33
CA CYS A 84 -2.77 -4.51 16.70
C CYS A 84 -2.28 -3.52 17.78
N GLN A 85 -1.09 -3.78 18.33
CA GLN A 85 -0.40 -2.86 19.22
C GLN A 85 0.31 -1.79 18.39
N LYS A 86 -0.24 -0.58 18.49
CA LYS A 86 0.36 0.76 18.35
C LYS A 86 1.81 0.79 17.83
N PHE A 87 1.99 1.38 16.65
CA PHE A 87 3.27 2.01 16.31
C PHE A 87 3.23 3.46 16.77
N THR A 88 3.84 3.72 17.93
CA THR A 88 4.28 5.04 18.35
C THR A 88 5.71 4.89 18.87
N ASN A 89 6.63 5.63 18.27
CA ASN A 89 7.59 6.49 18.96
C ASN A 89 8.00 7.61 18.02
#